data_AF-A0A0P7Z9H8-F1
#
_entry.id   AF-A0A0P7Z9H8-F1
#
_cell.length_a   1.000
_cell.length_b   1.000
_cell.length_c   1.000
_cell.angle_alpha   90.00
_cell.angle_beta   90.00
_cell.angle_gamma   90.00
#
_symmetry.space_group_name_H-M   'P 1'
#
loop_
_entity.id
_entity.type
_entity.pdbx_description
1 polymer ?
#
loop_
_entity_poly.entity_id
_entity_poly.type
_entity_poly.pdbx_seq_one_letter_code
_entity_poly.pdbx_strand_id
1 'polypeptide(L)' 'MQKCVVHQIRNSTKFVSYKDRKEFCADMRDIYTAANEEAGLAALDRFETKWADKYSYAIKSWRDNWQYLSTFFK' A
#
# COMPACT_ATOMS: atom_id res chain seq x y z
N MET A 1 -18.29 6.30 3.20
CA MET A 1 -17.21 5.34 2.87
C MET A 1 -16.07 5.54 3.84
N GLN A 2 -15.77 4.54 4.68
CA GLN A 2 -14.65 4.58 5.62
C GLN A 2 -13.42 3.99 4.91
N LYS A 3 -12.47 4.85 4.51
CA LYS A 3 -11.21 4.44 3.87
C LYS A 3 -10.26 3.90 4.95
N CYS A 4 -10.51 2.67 5.39
CA CYS A 4 -9.65 1.98 6.34
C CYS A 4 -8.50 1.28 5.61
N VAL A 5 -7.33 1.21 6.24
CA VAL A 5 -6.16 0.49 5.73
C VAL A 5 -6.47 -0.97 5.37
N VAL A 6 -7.36 -1.63 6.13
CA VAL A 6 -7.81 -3.01 5.85
C VAL A 6 -8.55 -3.11 4.51
N HIS A 7 -9.43 -2.15 4.21
CA HIS A 7 -10.14 -2.11 2.92
C HIS A 7 -9.17 -1.81 1.77
N GLN A 8 -8.19 -0.94 2.00
CA GLN A 8 -7.13 -0.65 1.05
C GLN A 8 -6.33 -1.92 0.70
N ILE A 9 -5.84 -2.65 1.71
CA ILE A 9 -5.10 -3.91 1.55
C ILE A 9 -5.90 -4.95 0.74
N ARG A 10 -7.19 -5.10 1.05
CA ARG A 10 -8.06 -6.05 0.34
C ARG A 10 -8.24 -5.67 -1.13
N ASN A 11 -8.37 -4.38 -1.43
CA ASN A 11 -8.49 -3.91 -2.81
C ASN A 11 -7.17 -4.07 -3.57
N SER A 12 -6.05 -3.70 -2.96
CA SER A 12 -4.72 -3.79 -3.54
C SER A 12 -4.29 -5.22 -3.87
N THR A 13 -4.75 -6.23 -3.12
CA THR A 13 -4.40 -7.64 -3.34
C THR A 13 -5.35 -8.40 -4.26
N LYS A 14 -6.44 -7.76 -4.72
CA LYS A 14 -7.51 -8.42 -5.48
C LYS A 14 -7.04 -9.00 -6.82
N PHE A 15 -6.15 -8.30 -7.52
CA PHE A 15 -5.65 -8.70 -8.85
C PHE A 15 -4.17 -9.10 -8.84
N VAL A 16 -3.61 -9.31 -7.65
CA VAL A 16 -2.22 -9.76 -7.51
C VAL A 16 -2.13 -11.25 -7.78
N SER A 17 -1.17 -11.66 -8.60
CA SER A 17 -0.93 -13.07 -8.92
C SER A 17 -0.59 -13.86 -7.65
N TYR A 18 -0.97 -15.14 -7.58
CA TYR A 18 -0.66 -15.97 -6.42
C TYR A 18 0.85 -16.03 -6.11
N LYS A 19 1.68 -16.04 -7.16
CA LYS A 19 3.15 -16.10 -7.06
C LYS A 19 3.72 -14.86 -6.37
N ASP A 20 3.18 -13.68 -6.70
CA ASP A 20 3.66 -12.41 -6.18
C ASP A 20 2.99 -12.03 -4.84
N ARG A 21 1.82 -12.61 -4.53
CA ARG A 21 0.97 -12.21 -3.40
C ARG A 21 1.69 -12.22 -2.06
N LYS A 22 2.56 -13.20 -1.81
CA LYS A 22 3.31 -13.29 -0.55
C LYS A 22 4.25 -12.10 -0.38
N GLU A 23 5.01 -11.80 -1.43
CA GLU A 23 5.99 -10.72 -1.43
C GLU A 23 5.31 -9.34 -1.44
N PHE A 24 4.30 -9.19 -2.28
CA PHE A 24 3.47 -7.98 -2.35
C PHE A 24 2.84 -7.63 -1.00
N CYS A 25 2.29 -8.62 -0.28
CA CYS A 25 1.74 -8.39 1.05
C CYS A 25 2.81 -8.03 2.09
N ALA A 26 4.03 -8.55 1.96
CA ALA A 26 5.14 -8.22 2.85
C ALA A 26 5.58 -6.76 2.63
N ASP A 27 5.82 -6.35 1.38
CA ASP A 27 6.22 -4.96 1.08
C ASP A 27 5.10 -3.96 1.45
N MET A 28 3.83 -4.34 1.23
CA MET A 28 2.69 -3.51 1.62
C MET A 28 2.53 -3.39 3.14
N ARG A 29 2.99 -4.39 3.91
CA ARG A 29 2.99 -4.33 5.38
C ARG A 29 3.84 -3.20 5.90
N ASP A 30 5.02 -3.01 5.32
CA ASP A 30 5.95 -1.96 5.72
C ASP A 30 5.35 -0.56 5.62
N ILE A 31 4.38 -0.37 4.72
CA ILE A 31 3.67 0.90 4.57
C ILE A 31 2.85 1.22 5.82
N TYR A 32 2.04 0.29 6.32
CA TYR A 32 1.12 0.57 7.44
C TYR A 32 1.68 0.24 8.82
N THR A 33 2.82 -0.46 8.90
CA THR A 33 3.56 -0.67 10.16
C THR A 33 4.70 0.31 10.36
N ALA A 34 4.82 1.33 9.51
CA ALA A 34 5.85 2.35 9.64
C ALA A 34 5.75 3.12 10.98
N ALA A 35 6.87 3.72 11.41
CA ALA A 35 6.92 4.45 12.68
C ALA A 35 6.21 5.82 12.64
N ASN A 36 6.10 6.42 11.45
CA ASN A 36 5.48 7.72 11.22
C ASN A 36 5.06 7.84 9.74
N GLU A 37 4.35 8.94 9.41
CA GLU A 37 3.84 9.19 8.06
C GLU A 37 4.96 9.29 7.01
N GLU A 38 6.10 9.90 7.34
CA GLU A 38 7.25 10.03 6.43
C GLU A 38 7.85 8.66 6.09
N ALA A 39 8.01 7.79 7.10
CA ALA A 39 8.49 6.42 6.91
C ALA A 39 7.48 5.58 6.10
N GLY A 40 6.18 5.81 6.29
CA GLY A 40 5.12 5.19 5.51
C GLY A 40 5.15 5.61 4.04
N LEU A 41 5.37 6.90 3.76
CA LEU A 41 5.58 7.43 2.41
C LEU A 41 6.81 6.81 1.76
N ALA A 42 7.94 6.77 2.47
CA ALA A 42 9.16 6.15 1.95
C ALA A 42 8.97 4.64 1.64
N ALA A 43 8.17 3.93 2.44
CA ALA A 43 7.79 2.55 2.15
C ALA A 43 6.88 2.45 0.91
N LEU A 44 5.94 3.40 0.73
CA LEU A 44 5.09 3.46 -0.46
C LEU A 44 5.89 3.75 -1.74
N ASP A 45 6.90 4.61 -1.69
CA ASP A 45 7.81 4.89 -2.81
C ASP A 45 8.64 3.65 -3.20
N ARG A 46 9.13 2.89 -2.21
CA ARG A 46 9.80 1.59 -2.47
C ARG A 46 8.84 0.58 -3.08
N PHE A 47 7.61 0.53 -2.57
CA PHE A 47 6.56 -0.34 -3.08
C PHE A 47 6.19 -0.01 -4.53
N GLU A 48 6.09 1.28 -4.87
CA GLU A 48 5.88 1.77 -6.23
C GLU A 48 7.01 1.36 -7.16
N THR A 49 8.26 1.56 -6.76
CA THR A 49 9.43 1.20 -7.57
C THR A 49 9.44 -0.28 -7.97
N LYS A 50 8.99 -1.15 -7.08
CA LYS A 50 8.98 -2.61 -7.30
C LYS A 50 7.75 -3.10 -8.04
N TRP A 51 6.58 -2.54 -7.76
CA TRP A 51 5.30 -3.09 -8.20
C TRP A 51 4.53 -2.23 -9.20
N ALA A 52 4.95 -0.99 -9.50
CA ALA A 52 4.23 -0.11 -10.42
C ALA A 52 4.08 -0.69 -11.83
N ASP A 53 5.09 -1.39 -12.33
CA ASP A 53 5.07 -2.01 -13.67
C ASP A 53 3.96 -3.09 -13.80
N LYS A 54 3.82 -3.93 -12.76
CA LYS A 54 2.85 -5.05 -12.76
C LYS A 54 1.48 -4.69 -12.19
N TYR A 55 1.46 -3.83 -11.18
CA TYR A 55 0.30 -3.57 -10.32
C TYR A 55 0.06 -2.06 -10.10
N SER A 56 0.19 -1.27 -11.17
CA SER A 56 -0.04 0.18 -11.17
C SER A 56 -1.37 0.62 -10.52
N TYR A 57 -2.43 -0.20 -10.66
CA TYR A 57 -3.73 0.07 -10.03
C TYR A 57 -3.63 0.16 -8.50
N ALA A 58 -2.81 -0.70 -7.88
CA ALA A 58 -2.66 -0.75 -6.44
C ALA A 58 -1.90 0.49 -5.97
N ILE A 59 -0.81 0.83 -6.66
CA ILE A 59 -0.01 2.04 -6.38
C ILE A 59 -0.87 3.30 -6.47
N LYS A 60 -1.57 3.48 -7.59
CA LYS A 60 -2.46 4.63 -7.79
C LYS A 60 -3.50 4.72 -6.69
N SER A 61 -4.13 3.59 -6.34
CA SER A 61 -5.09 3.53 -5.24
C SER A 61 -4.46 3.94 -3.91
N TRP A 62 -3.22 3.55 -3.59
CA TRP A 62 -2.57 3.99 -2.35
C TRP A 62 -2.26 5.49 -2.35
N ARG A 63 -1.72 6.02 -3.46
CA ARG A 63 -1.38 7.45 -3.60
C ARG A 63 -2.63 8.34 -3.53
N ASP A 64 -3.69 8.01 -4.28
CA ASP A 64 -4.97 8.76 -4.27
C ASP A 64 -5.64 8.79 -2.88
N ASN A 65 -5.42 7.74 -2.08
CA ASN A 65 -6.04 7.60 -0.77
C ASN A 65 -5.11 7.95 0.39
N TRP A 66 -3.85 8.33 0.11
CA TRP A 66 -2.81 8.47 1.14
C TRP A 66 -3.22 9.38 2.28
N GLN A 67 -3.79 10.56 1.99
CA GLN A 67 -4.24 11.52 3.00
C GLN A 67 -5.24 10.94 4.00
N TYR A 68 -6.06 9.98 3.59
CA TYR A 68 -7.02 9.30 4.47
C TYR A 68 -6.36 8.13 5.19
N LEU A 69 -5.46 7.42 4.51
CA LEU A 69 -4.75 6.27 5.05
C LEU A 69 -3.73 6.70 6.10
N SER A 70 -2.99 7.79 5.93
CA SER A 70 -1.96 8.23 6.87
C SER A 70 -2.50 8.77 8.20
N THR A 71 -3.83 8.89 8.35
CA THR A 71 -4.48 9.39 9.57
C THR A 71 -4.20 8.57 10.82
N PHE A 72 -3.81 7.29 10.69
CA PHE A 72 -3.46 6.44 11.84
C PHE A 72 -2.03 6.68 12.37
N PHE A 73 -1.19 7.46 11.67
CA PHE A 73 0.15 7.84 12.15
C PHE A 73 0.15 9.05 13.10
N LYS A 74 -1.00 9.70 13.28
CA LYS A 74 -1.15 10.89 14.13
C LYS A 74 -1.48 10.54 15.57
#